data_AF-A0A1G2Y8I9-F1
#
_entry.id   AF-A0A1G2Y8I9-F1
#
_cell.length_a   1.000
_cell.length_b   1.000
_cell.length_c   1.000
_cell.angle_alpha   90.00
_cell.angle_beta   90.00
_cell.angle_gamma   90.00
#
_symmetry.space_group_name_H-M   'P 1'
#
loop_
_entity.id
_entity.type
_entity.pdbx_description
1 polymer ?
#
loop_
_entity_poly.entity_id
_entity_poly.type
_entity_poly.pdbx_seq_one_letter_code
_entity_poly.pdbx_strand_id
1 'polypeptide(L)'
;MATNRKRVPRSRTDTGLTGAEEMYLFGKTEKHVNPFEELNLEYAIHSKAIKRVKELWDNYKAGILEQWIEEHPCSRPEKWWEFDTTENRLRLGGIGKHNEYSPCFKNGIPKSWYPSKDNSPPWSKSSIPDPPCFESQAAYLQRLNLLTPAEKQHLKKHPELLQSEVI
;
A
#
# COMPACT_ATOMS: atom_id res chain seq x y z
N MET A 1 -14.21 -9.99 -47.88
CA MET A 1 -12.89 -9.80 -47.24
C MET A 1 -13.00 -10.25 -45.78
N ALA A 2 -12.36 -11.37 -45.42
CA ALA A 2 -12.44 -11.95 -44.07
C ALA A 2 -11.13 -11.68 -43.33
N THR A 3 -11.17 -10.88 -42.25
CA THR A 3 -10.02 -10.53 -41.42
C THR A 3 -9.76 -11.62 -40.39
N ASN A 4 -8.67 -12.37 -40.59
CA ASN A 4 -8.23 -13.48 -39.76
C ASN A 4 -7.42 -12.94 -38.56
N ARG A 5 -8.07 -12.63 -37.44
CA ARG A 5 -7.37 -12.28 -36.19
C ARG A 5 -7.05 -13.55 -35.41
N LYS A 6 -5.77 -13.97 -35.46
CA LYS A 6 -5.22 -15.00 -34.58
C LYS A 6 -5.38 -14.57 -33.11
N ARG A 7 -6.13 -15.35 -32.31
CA ARG A 7 -6.16 -15.18 -30.86
C ARG A 7 -4.80 -15.55 -30.29
N VAL A 8 -4.14 -14.60 -29.64
CA VAL A 8 -2.97 -14.87 -28.80
C VAL A 8 -3.45 -15.57 -27.53
N PRO A 9 -2.93 -16.76 -27.19
CA PRO A 9 -3.23 -17.37 -25.91
C PRO A 9 -2.64 -16.48 -24.80
N ARG A 10 -3.50 -15.97 -23.91
CA ARG A 10 -3.02 -15.41 -22.64
C ARG A 10 -2.48 -16.58 -21.83
N SER A 11 -1.14 -16.66 -21.75
CA SER A 11 -0.46 -17.51 -20.76
C SER A 11 -0.95 -17.09 -19.38
N ARG A 12 -1.79 -17.92 -18.78
CA ARG A 12 -2.15 -17.82 -17.38
C ARG A 12 -1.00 -18.49 -16.65
N THR A 13 -0.07 -17.69 -16.13
CA THR A 13 0.99 -18.20 -15.26
C THR A 13 0.31 -18.91 -14.11
N ASP A 14 0.49 -20.23 -14.04
CA ASP A 14 0.06 -21.04 -12.92
C ASP A 14 0.91 -20.62 -11.72
N THR A 15 0.35 -19.78 -10.87
CA THR A 15 1.04 -19.21 -9.70
C THR A 15 1.20 -20.25 -8.60
N GLY A 16 0.55 -21.42 -8.69
CA GLY A 16 0.48 -22.40 -7.61
C GLY A 16 -0.28 -21.87 -6.38
N LEU A 17 -0.92 -20.69 -6.48
CA LEU A 17 -1.70 -20.10 -5.42
C LEU A 17 -3.11 -20.68 -5.45
N THR A 18 -3.60 -21.06 -4.27
CA THR A 18 -5.00 -21.44 -4.10
C THR A 18 -5.90 -20.21 -4.36
N GLY A 19 -7.15 -20.44 -4.78
CA GLY A 19 -8.10 -19.35 -5.00
C GLY A 19 -8.32 -18.45 -3.77
N ALA A 20 -8.06 -18.96 -2.56
CA ALA A 20 -8.08 -18.18 -1.32
C ALA A 20 -6.82 -17.30 -1.14
N GLU A 21 -5.65 -17.75 -1.61
CA GLU A 21 -4.42 -16.95 -1.60
C GLU A 21 -4.47 -15.85 -2.67
N GLU A 22 -5.03 -16.15 -3.84
CA GLU A 22 -5.39 -15.11 -4.81
C GLU A 22 -6.43 -14.14 -4.21
N MET A 23 -7.45 -14.63 -3.50
CA MET A 23 -8.44 -13.79 -2.83
C MET A 23 -7.83 -12.87 -1.76
N TYR A 24 -6.82 -13.33 -1.02
CA TYR A 24 -6.17 -12.54 0.04
C TYR A 24 -5.12 -11.55 -0.52
N LEU A 25 -4.46 -11.90 -1.62
CA LEU A 25 -3.53 -11.01 -2.32
C LEU A 25 -4.25 -9.99 -3.23
N PHE A 26 -5.44 -10.32 -3.76
CA PHE A 26 -6.14 -9.54 -4.79
C PHE A 26 -7.56 -9.05 -4.44
N GLY A 27 -8.15 -9.50 -3.31
CA GLY A 27 -9.30 -8.88 -2.62
C GLY A 27 -10.69 -9.00 -3.27
N LYS A 28 -11.58 -9.86 -2.71
CA LYS A 28 -13.09 -9.81 -2.59
C LYS A 28 -13.64 -11.25 -2.36
N THR A 29 -14.63 -11.58 -1.51
CA THR A 29 -15.98 -11.01 -1.27
C THR A 29 -16.59 -11.38 0.11
N GLU A 30 -17.70 -10.70 0.43
CA GLU A 30 -18.60 -10.68 1.60
C GLU A 30 -19.23 -12.02 2.07
N LYS A 31 -19.27 -12.25 3.40
CA LYS A 31 -20.39 -12.82 4.16
C LYS A 31 -20.19 -12.64 5.67
N HIS A 32 -21.28 -12.28 6.37
CA HIS A 32 -21.36 -11.80 7.75
C HIS A 32 -21.21 -12.93 8.79
N VAL A 33 -20.25 -12.85 9.72
CA VAL A 33 -20.14 -13.72 10.90
C VAL A 33 -20.38 -12.90 12.19
N ASN A 34 -20.45 -13.59 13.34
CA ASN A 34 -20.77 -13.06 14.66
C ASN A 34 -19.58 -12.25 15.25
N PRO A 35 -19.72 -10.94 15.55
CA PRO A 35 -18.59 -10.01 15.70
C PRO A 35 -17.52 -10.36 16.74
N PHE A 36 -17.87 -11.08 17.82
CA PHE A 36 -16.93 -11.37 18.92
C PHE A 36 -16.20 -12.71 18.79
N GLU A 37 -16.83 -13.72 18.18
CA GLU A 37 -16.16 -14.98 17.81
C GLU A 37 -15.41 -14.82 16.48
N GLU A 38 -15.94 -13.99 15.56
CA GLU A 38 -15.26 -13.53 14.36
C GLU A 38 -13.99 -12.78 14.74
N LEU A 39 -13.98 -11.89 15.75
CA LEU A 39 -12.73 -11.19 16.10
C LEU A 39 -11.59 -12.12 16.55
N ASN A 40 -11.86 -13.15 17.36
CA ASN A 40 -10.81 -14.06 17.85
C ASN A 40 -10.42 -15.12 16.80
N LEU A 41 -11.39 -15.61 16.03
CA LEU A 41 -11.13 -16.57 14.95
C LEU A 41 -10.50 -15.86 13.74
N GLU A 42 -10.97 -14.67 13.36
CA GLU A 42 -10.28 -13.75 12.46
C GLU A 42 -8.92 -13.43 13.02
N TYR A 43 -8.72 -13.10 14.30
CA TYR A 43 -7.36 -12.81 14.78
C TYR A 43 -6.42 -14.02 14.69
N ALA A 44 -6.91 -15.25 14.93
CA ALA A 44 -6.11 -16.47 14.76
C ALA A 44 -5.90 -16.84 13.27
N ILE A 45 -6.91 -16.67 12.41
CA ILE A 45 -6.86 -16.88 10.97
C ILE A 45 -5.99 -15.81 10.31
N HIS A 46 -6.14 -14.57 10.71
CA HIS A 46 -5.44 -13.37 10.26
C HIS A 46 -4.00 -13.39 10.76
N SER A 47 -3.69 -13.82 11.99
CA SER A 47 -2.30 -13.97 12.42
C SER A 47 -1.60 -15.13 11.71
N LYS A 48 -2.27 -16.26 11.46
CA LYS A 48 -1.73 -17.34 10.62
C LYS A 48 -1.60 -16.89 9.16
N ALA A 49 -2.56 -16.13 8.63
CA ALA A 49 -2.53 -15.58 7.29
C ALA A 49 -1.42 -14.53 7.14
N ILE A 50 -1.23 -13.62 8.10
CA ILE A 50 -0.14 -12.64 8.11
C ILE A 50 1.21 -13.37 8.10
N LYS A 51 1.39 -14.39 8.95
CA LYS A 51 2.62 -15.18 8.94
C LYS A 51 2.86 -15.82 7.57
N ARG A 52 1.83 -16.44 7.00
CA ARG A 52 1.91 -17.05 5.67
C ARG A 52 2.20 -16.03 4.56
N VAL A 53 1.54 -14.88 4.60
CA VAL A 53 1.74 -13.78 3.65
C VAL A 53 3.15 -13.20 3.79
N LYS A 54 3.68 -13.08 5.01
CA LYS A 54 5.06 -12.66 5.25
C LYS A 54 6.07 -13.68 4.71
N GLU A 55 5.84 -14.98 4.90
CA GLU A 55 6.67 -16.05 4.29
C GLU A 55 6.67 -15.97 2.75
N LEU A 56 5.49 -15.80 2.14
CA LEU A 56 5.38 -15.63 0.70
C LEU A 56 6.10 -14.36 0.25
N TRP A 57 5.91 -13.25 0.97
CA TRP A 57 6.63 -12.01 0.71
C TRP A 57 8.15 -12.23 0.76
N ASP A 58 8.68 -12.85 1.81
CA ASP A 58 10.11 -13.11 1.92
C ASP A 58 10.67 -14.00 0.79
N ASN A 59 9.87 -14.96 0.29
CA ASN A 59 10.26 -15.83 -0.82
C ASN A 59 10.22 -15.14 -2.20
N TYR A 60 9.29 -14.22 -2.42
CA TYR A 60 9.02 -13.63 -3.75
C TYR A 60 9.35 -12.13 -3.86
N LYS A 61 9.70 -11.45 -2.77
CA LYS A 61 9.86 -9.98 -2.75
C LYS A 61 10.87 -9.46 -3.76
N ALA A 62 11.98 -10.18 -4.00
CA ALA A 62 13.00 -9.73 -4.94
C ALA A 62 12.42 -9.56 -6.35
N GLY A 63 11.72 -10.58 -6.87
CA GLY A 63 11.09 -10.52 -8.19
C GLY A 63 9.91 -9.54 -8.26
N ILE A 64 9.11 -9.46 -7.19
CA ILE A 64 8.01 -8.48 -7.12
C ILE A 64 8.57 -7.05 -7.15
N LEU A 65 9.64 -6.77 -6.40
CA LEU A 65 10.26 -5.44 -6.37
C LEU A 65 10.94 -5.10 -7.68
N GLU A 66 11.62 -6.05 -8.33
CA GLU A 66 12.23 -5.85 -9.65
C GLU A 66 11.17 -5.43 -10.67
N GLN A 67 10.09 -6.21 -10.80
CA GLN A 67 8.98 -5.89 -11.70
C GLN A 67 8.32 -4.56 -11.34
N TRP A 68 8.04 -4.32 -10.05
CA TRP A 68 7.39 -3.09 -9.61
C TRP A 68 8.24 -1.85 -9.87
N ILE A 69 9.57 -1.93 -9.69
CA ILE A 69 10.47 -0.79 -9.94
C ILE A 69 10.50 -0.45 -11.44
N GLU A 70 10.38 -1.45 -12.31
CA GLU A 70 10.28 -1.24 -13.76
C GLU A 70 8.97 -0.54 -14.15
N GLU A 71 7.83 -1.00 -13.61
CA GLU A 71 6.50 -0.49 -13.95
C GLU A 71 6.15 0.83 -13.23
N HIS A 72 6.65 1.00 -12.00
CA HIS A 72 6.29 2.08 -11.07
C HIS A 72 7.54 2.62 -10.35
N PRO A 73 8.49 3.24 -11.08
CA PRO A 73 9.74 3.71 -10.51
C PRO A 73 9.52 4.70 -9.36
N CYS A 74 10.41 4.67 -8.37
CA CYS A 74 10.37 5.55 -7.20
C CYS A 74 9.13 5.35 -6.30
N SER A 75 8.50 4.18 -6.34
CA SER A 75 7.42 3.77 -5.45
C SER A 75 7.61 2.33 -4.96
N ARG A 76 6.83 1.89 -3.97
CA ARG A 76 6.89 0.50 -3.48
C ARG A 76 5.50 -0.12 -3.36
N PRO A 77 5.38 -1.45 -3.54
CA PRO A 77 4.10 -2.14 -3.38
C PRO A 77 3.63 -2.08 -1.92
N GLU A 78 2.32 -2.20 -1.70
CA GLU A 78 1.71 -2.09 -0.37
C GLU A 78 2.35 -3.04 0.66
N LYS A 79 2.69 -4.27 0.26
CA LYS A 79 3.33 -5.25 1.16
C LYS A 79 4.75 -4.90 1.58
N TRP A 80 5.47 -4.13 0.77
CA TRP A 80 6.77 -3.58 1.19
C TRP A 80 6.59 -2.61 2.35
N TRP A 81 5.56 -1.75 2.28
CA TRP A 81 5.22 -0.83 3.37
C TRP A 81 4.71 -1.53 4.63
N GLU A 82 4.16 -2.73 4.50
CA GLU A 82 3.67 -3.50 5.64
C GLU A 82 4.80 -4.28 6.35
N PHE A 83 5.78 -4.80 5.60
CA PHE A 83 6.76 -5.76 6.14
C PHE A 83 8.22 -5.31 6.16
N ASP A 84 8.63 -4.41 5.25
CA ASP A 84 10.03 -4.03 5.06
C ASP A 84 10.31 -2.54 5.38
N THR A 85 9.27 -1.72 5.55
CA THR A 85 9.45 -0.32 5.94
C THR A 85 10.07 -0.21 7.33
N THR A 86 11.08 0.65 7.49
CA THR A 86 11.74 0.87 8.80
C THR A 86 11.03 1.93 9.64
N GLU A 87 10.40 2.89 8.97
CA GLU A 87 9.71 4.02 9.57
C GLU A 87 8.57 4.50 8.68
N ASN A 88 7.68 5.31 9.25
CA ASN A 88 6.56 5.91 8.53
C ASN A 88 7.00 7.13 7.72
N ARG A 89 6.16 7.53 6.77
CA ARG A 89 6.39 8.75 5.99
C ARG A 89 6.23 10.00 6.86
N LEU A 90 7.14 10.95 6.68
CA LEU A 90 7.14 12.22 7.40
C LEU A 90 5.97 13.09 6.99
N ARG A 91 5.32 13.69 8.00
CA ARG A 91 4.34 14.76 7.81
C ARG A 91 5.09 16.06 7.53
N LEU A 92 4.74 16.71 6.43
CA LEU A 92 5.34 17.97 5.99
C LEU A 92 4.45 19.19 6.29
N GLY A 93 3.14 18.99 6.52
CA GLY A 93 2.22 20.08 6.82
C GLY A 93 0.79 19.65 7.12
N GLY A 94 -0.13 20.60 7.04
CA GLY A 94 -1.56 20.39 7.28
C GLY A 94 -1.97 20.41 8.75
N ILE A 95 -3.28 20.38 8.99
CA ILE A 95 -3.95 20.32 10.30
C ILE A 95 -4.62 18.95 10.46
N GLY A 96 -4.64 18.44 11.69
CA GLY A 96 -5.30 17.18 12.04
C GLY A 96 -4.45 16.28 12.91
N LYS A 97 -5.08 15.33 13.58
CA LYS A 97 -4.44 14.28 14.37
C LYS A 97 -4.92 12.92 13.87
N HIS A 98 -3.99 11.98 13.70
CA HIS A 98 -4.32 10.59 13.47
C HIS A 98 -4.72 9.89 14.77
N ASN A 99 -5.37 8.73 14.66
CA ASN A 99 -5.66 7.91 15.84
C ASN A 99 -4.35 7.30 16.38
N GLU A 100 -3.89 7.76 17.53
CA GLU A 100 -2.70 7.19 18.20
C GLU A 100 -2.97 5.78 18.74
N TYR A 101 -4.23 5.43 19.04
CA TYR A 101 -4.59 4.16 19.70
C TYR A 101 -4.69 2.95 18.75
N SER A 102 -4.86 3.18 17.45
CA SER A 102 -4.89 2.11 16.45
C SER A 102 -4.39 2.65 15.12
N PRO A 103 -3.07 2.80 14.97
CA PRO A 103 -2.51 3.45 13.82
C PRO A 103 -2.44 2.44 12.66
N CYS A 104 -3.52 2.35 11.89
CA CYS A 104 -3.49 1.64 10.62
C CYS A 104 -2.80 2.52 9.58
N PHE A 105 -1.64 2.09 9.09
CA PHE A 105 -0.94 2.78 8.01
C PHE A 105 -1.27 2.16 6.66
N LYS A 106 -1.33 2.98 5.61
CA LYS A 106 -1.29 2.59 4.21
C LYS A 106 -0.14 3.35 3.56
N ASN A 107 0.79 2.61 2.96
CA ASN A 107 1.99 3.19 2.36
C ASN A 107 2.73 4.12 3.33
N GLY A 108 2.91 3.71 4.59
CA GLY A 108 3.56 4.53 5.63
C GLY A 108 2.78 5.75 6.10
N ILE A 109 1.49 5.89 5.78
CA ILE A 109 0.63 7.01 6.21
C ILE A 109 -0.61 6.51 6.96
N PRO A 110 -1.00 7.14 8.08
CA PRO A 110 -2.26 6.84 8.75
C PRO A 110 -3.49 6.89 7.81
N LYS A 111 -4.32 5.84 7.86
CA LYS A 111 -5.57 5.72 7.08
C LYS A 111 -6.66 6.68 7.53
N SER A 112 -6.66 7.10 8.80
CA SER A 112 -7.71 7.92 9.39
C SER A 112 -7.15 9.16 10.09
N TRP A 113 -7.89 10.27 9.94
CA TRP A 113 -7.54 11.59 10.42
C TRP A 113 -8.76 12.27 11.04
N TYR A 114 -8.55 12.98 12.14
CA TYR A 114 -9.58 13.76 12.82
C TYR A 114 -9.20 15.25 12.87
N PRO A 115 -10.18 16.16 12.77
CA PRO A 115 -9.95 17.58 13.04
C PRO A 115 -9.45 17.78 14.47
N SER A 116 -8.45 18.63 14.67
CA SER A 116 -7.69 18.73 15.93
C SER A 116 -8.48 19.19 17.16
N LYS A 117 -9.68 19.78 17.03
CA LYS A 117 -10.28 20.56 18.13
C LYS A 117 -11.41 19.88 18.88
N ASP A 118 -12.27 19.06 18.24
CA ASP A 118 -13.53 18.71 18.90
C ASP A 118 -13.90 17.22 18.92
N ASN A 119 -12.98 16.29 18.57
CA ASN A 119 -13.29 14.85 18.38
C ASN A 119 -14.56 14.59 17.54
N SER A 120 -15.02 15.61 16.81
CA SER A 120 -16.27 15.59 16.09
C SER A 120 -16.03 14.75 14.84
N PRO A 121 -16.88 13.73 14.57
CA PRO A 121 -16.69 12.86 13.43
C PRO A 121 -16.63 13.71 12.14
N PRO A 122 -15.69 13.42 11.23
CA PRO A 122 -15.50 14.25 10.04
C PRO A 122 -16.63 13.98 9.04
N TRP A 123 -17.69 14.77 9.09
CA TRP A 123 -18.68 14.81 8.01
C TRP A 123 -18.08 15.63 6.86
N SER A 124 -17.40 14.93 5.96
CA SER A 124 -16.81 15.36 4.68
C SER A 124 -15.32 15.73 4.66
N LYS A 125 -14.61 15.06 3.74
CA LYS A 125 -13.21 15.27 3.34
C LYS A 125 -12.94 16.69 2.81
N SER A 126 -14.00 17.40 2.39
CA SER A 126 -13.91 18.73 1.77
C SER A 126 -13.85 19.90 2.78
N SER A 127 -13.85 19.62 4.09
CA SER A 127 -14.04 20.66 5.11
C SER A 127 -12.78 21.00 5.92
N ILE A 128 -11.64 20.35 5.67
CA ILE A 128 -10.38 20.68 6.36
C ILE A 128 -9.69 21.79 5.57
N PRO A 129 -9.56 23.02 6.11
CA PRO A 129 -8.98 24.15 5.38
C PRO A 129 -7.51 23.93 4.97
N ASP A 130 -6.83 23.04 5.69
CA ASP A 130 -5.42 22.70 5.51
C ASP A 130 -5.24 21.19 5.77
N PRO A 131 -5.49 20.32 4.77
CA PRO A 131 -5.40 18.87 4.93
C PRO A 131 -3.96 18.41 5.23
N PRO A 132 -3.75 17.30 5.97
CA PRO A 132 -2.43 16.73 6.22
C PRO A 132 -1.65 16.48 4.91
N CYS A 133 -0.43 17.00 4.85
CA CYS A 133 0.51 16.80 3.75
C CYS A 133 1.67 15.93 4.20
N PHE A 134 2.06 14.96 3.37
CA PHE A 134 3.12 14.00 3.66
C PHE A 134 4.19 13.98 2.58
N GLU A 135 5.37 13.49 2.92
CA GLU A 135 6.38 13.19 1.91
C GLU A 135 5.84 12.15 0.91
N SER A 136 6.20 12.31 -0.37
CA SER A 136 5.88 11.30 -1.37
C SER A 136 6.65 10.01 -1.12
N GLN A 137 6.21 8.93 -1.75
CA GLN A 137 6.97 7.68 -1.72
C GLN A 137 8.40 7.86 -2.26
N ALA A 138 8.58 8.66 -3.33
CA ALA A 138 9.90 8.92 -3.89
C ALA A 138 10.80 9.69 -2.92
N ALA A 139 10.26 10.70 -2.24
CA ALA A 139 10.98 11.50 -1.24
C ALA A 139 11.41 10.63 -0.04
N TYR A 140 10.51 9.77 0.44
CA TYR A 140 10.82 8.79 1.50
C TYR A 140 11.99 7.87 1.09
N LEU A 141 11.90 7.25 -0.09
CA LEU A 141 12.93 6.33 -0.58
C LEU A 141 14.26 7.05 -0.81
N GLN A 142 14.23 8.30 -1.28
CA GLN A 142 15.43 9.12 -1.45
C GLN A 142 16.09 9.42 -0.11
N ARG A 143 15.30 9.85 0.89
CA ARG A 143 15.77 10.19 2.24
C ARG A 143 16.44 9.01 2.93
N LEU A 144 15.92 7.80 2.74
CA LEU A 144 16.48 6.56 3.29
C LEU A 144 17.51 5.86 2.39
N ASN A 145 17.90 6.48 1.27
CA ASN A 145 18.84 5.91 0.30
C ASN A 145 18.42 4.53 -0.28
N LEU A 146 17.11 4.28 -0.38
CA LEU A 146 16.53 3.03 -0.87
C LEU A 146 16.29 2.99 -2.39
N LEU A 147 16.59 4.10 -3.09
CA LEU A 147 16.47 4.19 -4.55
C LEU A 147 17.64 3.47 -5.24
N THR A 148 17.31 2.65 -6.24
CA THR A 148 18.30 2.08 -7.16
C THR A 148 18.96 3.16 -8.04
N PRO A 149 20.12 2.91 -8.67
CA PRO A 149 20.73 3.86 -9.60
C PRO A 149 19.80 4.27 -10.75
N ALA A 150 18.99 3.33 -11.27
CA ALA A 150 18.01 3.60 -12.32
C ALA A 150 16.90 4.54 -11.84
N GLU A 151 16.35 4.29 -10.66
CA GLU A 151 15.34 5.17 -10.04
C GLU A 151 15.90 6.57 -9.76
N LYS A 152 17.16 6.69 -9.29
CA LYS A 152 17.82 7.99 -9.11
C LYS A 152 17.93 8.76 -10.43
N GLN A 153 18.21 8.08 -11.55
CA GLN A 153 18.22 8.72 -12.87
C GLN A 153 16.82 9.10 -13.35
N HIS A 154 15.82 8.25 -13.09
CA HIS A 154 14.43 8.53 -13.39
C HIS A 154 13.95 9.78 -12.64
N LEU A 155 14.22 9.86 -11.34
CA LEU A 155 13.85 10.98 -10.48
C LEU A 155 14.45 12.32 -10.92
N LYS A 156 15.67 12.33 -11.49
CA LYS A 156 16.26 13.53 -12.08
C LYS A 156 15.47 14.08 -13.27
N LYS A 157 14.79 13.20 -14.01
CA LYS A 157 13.93 13.57 -15.14
C LYS A 157 12.51 13.91 -14.69
N HIS A 158 12.10 13.40 -13.53
CA HIS A 158 10.75 13.49 -12.97
C HIS A 158 10.74 14.07 -11.55
N PRO A 159 11.19 15.32 -11.35
CA PRO A 159 11.23 15.95 -10.03
C PRO A 159 9.85 16.13 -9.40
N GLU A 160 8.77 16.10 -10.18
CA GLU A 160 7.39 16.12 -9.70
C GLU A 160 7.05 14.96 -8.76
N LEU A 161 7.73 13.82 -8.88
CA LEU A 161 7.55 12.67 -7.98
C LEU A 161 7.96 12.97 -6.54
N LEU A 162 8.76 14.02 -6.30
CA LEU A 162 9.13 14.48 -4.96
C LEU A 162 8.09 15.39 -4.31
N GLN A 163 7.04 15.79 -5.04
CA GLN A 163 6.00 16.66 -4.49
C GLN A 163 5.23 15.94 -3.39
N SER A 164 4.98 16.65 -2.29
CA SER A 164 4.24 16.11 -1.15
C SER A 164 2.83 15.63 -1.53
N GLU A 165 2.38 14.55 -0.90
CA GLU A 165 1.04 14.01 -1.08
C GLU A 165 0.06 14.65 -0.07
N VAL A 166 -1.08 15.14 -0.58
CA VAL A 166 -2.20 15.65 0.22
C VAL A 166 -3.25 14.55 0.38
N ILE A 167 -3.80 14.37 1.59
CA ILE A 167 -4.60 13.20 1.95
C ILE A 167 -6.08 13.49 2.16
#